data_AF-A0A358KHJ1-F1
#
_entry.id   AF-A0A358KHJ1-F1
#
_cell.length_a   1.000
_cell.length_b   1.000
_cell.length_c   1.000
_cell.angle_alpha   90.00
_cell.angle_beta   90.00
_cell.angle_gamma   90.00
#
_symmetry.space_group_name_H-M   'P 1'
#
loop_
_entity.id
_entity.type
_entity.pdbx_description
1 polymer ?
#
loop_
_entity_poly.entity_id
_entity_poly.type
_entity_poly.pdbx_seq_one_letter_code
_entity_poly.pdbx_strand_id
1 'polypeptide(L)'
;MNFHVLLVAAFALGQALGQAQPVVPGLLHEQHGLDAAGQGRVLIEELRCAWCHKGPVKRKLGPDLSAVGARVDAGYLKYFLLDPHTADPGTQMPDILGMVPEDERDTTADVLTYYLKSLSDEKFSRADVGASMVGEGKKLFEKVGCISCHTPGNGVGLKHVRAKYGLDSLSTFLFQPRHARPDGRMPDMNLTRDEARSIAAFLLGAKELRVTELKPNPAKVQAGKVVFRSLNCASCHKLPNQKSQLKLPMAELTAGKGCLAEKPDGVPNFHLSTAQRESIGKALAGIEKPLPDRQQI
;
A
#
# COMPACT_ATOMS: atom_id res chain seq x y z
N MET A 1 -17.09 -8.83 61.68
CA MET A 1 -15.93 -7.99 61.33
C MET A 1 -15.65 -8.18 59.84
N ASN A 2 -15.88 -7.08 59.12
CA ASN A 2 -15.84 -6.80 57.68
C ASN A 2 -15.16 -7.75 56.69
N PHE A 3 -15.95 -8.10 55.67
CA PHE A 3 -15.56 -8.50 54.31
C PHE A 3 -14.66 -7.44 53.67
N HIS A 4 -13.53 -7.85 53.08
CA HIS A 4 -12.88 -7.12 51.98
C HIS A 4 -12.49 -8.12 50.88
N VAL A 5 -13.36 -8.23 49.88
CA VAL A 5 -13.08 -8.87 48.59
C VAL A 5 -12.30 -7.84 47.77
N LEU A 6 -11.03 -8.13 47.50
CA LEU A 6 -10.22 -7.37 46.55
C LEU A 6 -10.62 -7.77 45.12
N LEU A 7 -11.50 -6.97 44.51
CA LEU A 7 -11.77 -7.02 43.07
C LEU A 7 -10.55 -6.45 42.34
N VAL A 8 -9.71 -7.32 41.77
CA VAL A 8 -8.71 -6.91 40.79
C VAL A 8 -9.43 -6.70 39.47
N ALA A 9 -9.71 -5.43 39.15
CA ALA A 9 -10.21 -5.05 37.83
C ALA A 9 -9.09 -5.30 36.80
N ALA A 10 -9.23 -6.37 36.02
CA ALA A 10 -8.41 -6.61 34.85
C ALA A 10 -8.78 -5.56 33.78
N PHE A 11 -8.02 -4.47 33.74
CA PHE A 11 -7.99 -3.60 32.57
C PHE A 11 -7.37 -4.41 31.43
N ALA A 12 -8.21 -5.02 30.61
CA ALA A 12 -7.82 -5.45 29.28
C ALA A 12 -7.47 -4.19 28.48
N LEU A 13 -6.19 -3.80 28.51
CA LEU A 13 -5.62 -3.00 27.44
C LEU A 13 -5.71 -3.85 26.17
N GLY A 14 -6.84 -3.76 25.48
CA GLY A 14 -6.92 -4.09 24.08
C GLY A 14 -5.94 -3.20 23.36
N GLN A 15 -4.71 -3.69 23.19
CA GLN A 15 -3.80 -3.09 22.22
C GLN A 15 -4.57 -3.09 20.91
N ALA A 16 -4.85 -1.90 20.39
CA ALA A 16 -5.29 -1.75 19.02
C ALA A 16 -4.13 -2.27 18.15
N LEU A 17 -4.17 -3.58 17.87
CA LEU A 17 -3.37 -4.20 16.84
C LEU A 17 -3.58 -3.33 15.60
N GLY A 18 -2.48 -2.78 15.07
CA GLY A 18 -2.52 -1.90 13.91
C GLY A 18 -3.40 -2.53 12.85
N GLN A 19 -4.33 -1.75 12.29
CA GLN A 19 -5.36 -2.32 11.43
C GLN A 19 -4.68 -2.86 10.16
N ALA A 20 -4.63 -4.19 10.06
CA ALA A 20 -4.11 -4.88 8.88
C ALA A 20 -4.95 -4.56 7.64
N GLN A 21 -6.21 -4.16 7.81
CA GLN A 21 -7.11 -3.88 6.71
C GLN A 21 -6.71 -2.65 5.87
N PRO A 22 -7.03 -2.64 4.56
CA PRO A 22 -6.66 -1.55 3.68
C PRO A 22 -7.32 -0.24 4.09
N VAL A 23 -6.57 0.85 4.03
CA VAL A 23 -7.06 2.21 4.26
C VAL A 23 -7.38 2.87 2.94
N VAL A 24 -8.61 3.35 2.81
CA VAL A 24 -9.03 4.26 1.74
C VAL A 24 -9.34 5.61 2.39
N PRO A 25 -8.50 6.65 2.23
CA PRO A 25 -8.63 7.90 2.97
C PRO A 25 -10.02 8.54 2.88
N GLY A 26 -10.66 8.50 1.70
CA GLY A 26 -12.00 9.04 1.50
C GLY A 26 -13.13 8.29 2.23
N LEU A 27 -12.83 7.16 2.87
CA LEU A 27 -13.77 6.35 3.65
C LEU A 27 -13.45 6.38 5.16
N LEU A 28 -12.46 7.17 5.60
CA LEU A 28 -12.08 7.26 7.01
C LEU A 28 -13.03 8.13 7.86
N HIS A 29 -13.88 8.93 7.21
CA HIS A 29 -14.82 9.82 7.87
C HIS A 29 -16.24 9.60 7.31
N GLU A 30 -17.26 9.85 8.11
CA GLU A 30 -18.66 9.66 7.68
C GLU A 30 -19.19 10.79 6.78
N GLN A 31 -18.46 11.91 6.68
CA GLN A 31 -18.85 13.10 5.90
C GLN A 31 -18.86 12.88 4.37
N HIS A 32 -18.60 11.66 3.89
CA HIS A 32 -18.61 11.33 2.46
C HIS A 32 -20.02 11.18 1.88
N GLY A 33 -21.07 11.01 2.70
CA GLY A 33 -22.46 10.87 2.23
C GLY A 33 -22.78 9.57 1.46
N LEU A 34 -21.81 8.68 1.27
CA LEU A 34 -21.99 7.36 0.67
C LEU A 34 -22.70 6.38 1.62
N ASP A 35 -23.72 5.68 1.10
CA ASP A 35 -24.25 4.48 1.73
C ASP A 35 -23.24 3.31 1.64
N ALA A 36 -23.56 2.17 2.25
CA ALA A 36 -22.65 1.02 2.28
C ALA A 36 -22.34 0.45 0.88
N ALA A 37 -23.24 0.56 -0.10
CA ALA A 37 -22.98 0.12 -1.47
C ALA A 37 -22.03 1.09 -2.19
N GLY A 38 -22.19 2.40 -1.98
CA GLY A 38 -21.27 3.43 -2.46
C GLY A 38 -19.85 3.24 -1.90
N GLN A 39 -19.75 3.00 -0.58
CA GLN A 39 -18.45 2.69 0.05
C GLN A 39 -17.83 1.42 -0.52
N GLY A 40 -18.62 0.37 -0.74
CA GLY A 40 -18.19 -0.86 -1.39
C GLY A 40 -17.67 -0.65 -2.81
N ARG A 41 -18.32 0.21 -3.60
CA ARG A 41 -17.85 0.52 -4.95
C ARG A 41 -16.52 1.29 -4.94
N VAL A 42 -16.35 2.22 -4.00
CA VAL A 42 -15.05 2.88 -3.79
C VAL A 42 -13.98 1.85 -3.43
N LEU A 43 -14.27 0.90 -2.54
CA LEU A 43 -13.34 -0.18 -2.20
C LEU A 43 -12.99 -1.03 -3.42
N ILE A 44 -13.96 -1.43 -4.25
CA ILE A 44 -13.72 -2.23 -5.47
C ILE A 44 -12.75 -1.51 -6.43
N GLU A 45 -12.90 -0.19 -6.59
CA GLU A 45 -12.01 0.61 -7.43
C GLU A 45 -10.61 0.77 -6.81
N GLU A 46 -10.53 1.10 -5.53
CA GLU A 46 -9.29 1.36 -4.80
C GLU A 46 -8.46 0.09 -4.58
N LEU A 47 -9.12 -1.06 -4.39
CA LEU A 47 -8.49 -2.38 -4.28
C LEU A 47 -8.27 -3.04 -5.64
N ARG A 48 -8.54 -2.33 -6.73
CA ARG A 48 -8.11 -2.70 -8.09
C ARG A 48 -8.72 -4.01 -8.57
N CYS A 49 -9.91 -4.38 -8.07
CA CYS A 49 -10.62 -5.60 -8.45
C CYS A 49 -10.81 -5.67 -9.98
N ALA A 50 -10.97 -4.50 -10.62
CA ALA A 50 -11.19 -4.34 -12.06
C ALA A 50 -10.04 -4.77 -12.98
N TRP A 51 -8.88 -5.10 -12.40
CA TRP A 51 -7.72 -5.62 -13.12
C TRP A 51 -7.70 -7.15 -13.26
N CYS A 52 -8.50 -7.85 -12.47
CA CYS A 52 -8.78 -9.27 -12.67
C CYS A 52 -10.23 -9.51 -13.10
N HIS A 53 -11.15 -8.68 -12.58
CA HIS A 53 -12.59 -8.78 -12.81
C HIS A 53 -13.10 -7.71 -13.77
N LYS A 54 -13.61 -8.08 -14.94
CA LYS A 54 -14.18 -7.13 -15.91
C LYS A 54 -15.54 -6.62 -15.41
N GLY A 55 -15.69 -5.29 -15.27
CA GLY A 55 -16.94 -4.65 -14.85
C GLY A 55 -16.93 -3.13 -15.11
N PRO A 56 -18.05 -2.43 -14.87
CA PRO A 56 -18.21 -1.01 -15.18
C PRO A 56 -17.73 -0.11 -14.03
N VAL A 57 -16.54 -0.39 -13.52
CA VAL A 57 -15.86 0.41 -12.49
C VAL A 57 -14.54 0.93 -13.01
N LYS A 58 -14.04 2.04 -12.45
CA LYS A 58 -12.77 2.62 -12.88
C LYS A 58 -11.62 1.64 -12.60
N ARG A 59 -10.78 1.40 -13.61
CA ARG A 59 -9.50 0.68 -13.44
C ARG A 59 -8.45 1.64 -12.93
N LYS A 60 -8.00 1.45 -11.69
CA LYS A 60 -6.91 2.21 -11.07
C LYS A 60 -5.64 1.39 -11.06
N LEU A 61 -4.52 1.95 -11.48
CA LEU A 61 -3.21 1.31 -11.44
C LEU A 61 -2.63 1.31 -10.03
N GLY A 62 -1.88 0.25 -9.72
CA GLY A 62 -0.92 0.25 -8.63
C GLY A 62 0.27 1.18 -8.92
N PRO A 63 1.22 1.30 -8.00
CA PRO A 63 2.46 2.02 -8.25
C PRO A 63 3.14 1.56 -9.54
N ASP A 64 3.65 2.50 -10.34
CA ASP A 64 4.53 2.19 -11.46
C ASP A 64 5.81 1.56 -10.88
N LEU A 65 6.23 0.41 -11.38
CA LEU A 65 7.39 -0.32 -10.86
C LEU A 65 8.65 -0.15 -11.72
N SER A 66 8.57 0.51 -12.87
CA SER A 66 9.69 0.66 -13.81
C SER A 66 10.98 1.17 -13.15
N ALA A 67 10.88 2.15 -12.24
CA ALA A 67 12.03 2.68 -11.50
C ALA A 67 12.01 2.30 -10.01
N VAL A 68 11.41 1.16 -9.61
CA VAL A 68 11.33 0.79 -8.18
C VAL A 68 12.72 0.48 -7.59
N GLY A 69 13.65 -0.01 -8.42
CA GLY A 69 15.04 -0.26 -8.05
C GLY A 69 15.77 0.97 -7.50
N ALA A 70 15.52 2.16 -8.04
CA ALA A 70 16.09 3.40 -7.51
C ALA A 70 15.37 3.90 -6.25
N ARG A 71 14.07 3.60 -6.12
CA ARG A 71 13.21 4.27 -5.15
C ARG A 71 13.17 3.62 -3.78
N VAL A 72 13.23 2.29 -3.71
CA VAL A 72 12.91 1.53 -2.51
C VAL A 72 14.11 0.70 -2.04
N ASP A 73 14.32 0.68 -0.72
CA ASP A 73 15.32 -0.15 -0.05
C ASP A 73 15.04 -1.65 -0.29
N ALA A 74 16.08 -2.43 -0.58
CA ALA A 74 15.94 -3.85 -0.90
C ALA A 74 15.42 -4.69 0.28
N GLY A 75 15.89 -4.40 1.50
CA GLY A 75 15.45 -5.11 2.70
C GLY A 75 13.98 -4.81 3.01
N TYR A 76 13.57 -3.54 2.89
CA TYR A 76 12.17 -3.18 3.00
C TYR A 76 11.32 -3.84 1.91
N LEU A 77 11.80 -3.89 0.66
CA LEU A 77 11.05 -4.50 -0.44
C LEU A 77 10.79 -5.99 -0.19
N LYS A 78 11.81 -6.76 0.26
CA LYS A 78 11.62 -8.17 0.62
C LYS A 78 10.64 -8.32 1.78
N TYR A 79 10.80 -7.51 2.84
CA TYR A 79 9.90 -7.55 3.99
C TYR A 79 8.44 -7.23 3.63
N PHE A 80 8.24 -6.20 2.80
CA PHE A 80 6.91 -5.80 2.32
C PHE A 80 6.28 -6.85 1.39
N LEU A 81 7.06 -7.58 0.60
CA LEU A 81 6.53 -8.69 -0.20
C LEU A 81 6.09 -9.88 0.67
N LEU A 82 6.79 -10.14 1.77
CA LEU A 82 6.46 -11.22 2.70
C LEU A 82 5.23 -10.93 3.55
N ASP A 83 5.09 -9.70 4.03
CA ASP A 83 3.96 -9.26 4.85
C ASP A 83 3.67 -7.77 4.60
N PRO A 84 2.89 -7.45 3.55
CA PRO A 84 2.63 -6.06 3.19
C PRO A 84 1.85 -5.31 4.28
N HIS A 85 0.96 -5.98 4.99
CA HIS A 85 0.06 -5.37 5.97
C HIS A 85 0.74 -5.07 7.31
N THR A 86 1.78 -5.82 7.68
CA THR A 86 2.64 -5.45 8.80
C THR A 86 3.69 -4.41 8.39
N ALA A 87 4.26 -4.53 7.18
CA ALA A 87 5.29 -3.61 6.69
C ALA A 87 4.75 -2.20 6.33
N ASP A 88 3.49 -2.09 5.92
CA ASP A 88 2.78 -0.84 5.64
C ASP A 88 1.29 -0.99 6.05
N PRO A 89 0.97 -0.81 7.35
CA PRO A 89 -0.40 -0.93 7.83
C PRO A 89 -1.36 0.00 7.10
N GLY A 90 -2.46 -0.56 6.59
CA GLY A 90 -3.40 0.16 5.74
C GLY A 90 -3.08 0.13 4.24
N THR A 91 -2.04 -0.58 3.80
CA THR A 91 -1.75 -0.76 2.37
C THR A 91 -2.92 -1.37 1.61
N GLN A 92 -3.09 -0.92 0.36
CA GLN A 92 -4.06 -1.46 -0.59
C GLN A 92 -3.48 -2.63 -1.41
N MET A 93 -2.17 -2.89 -1.32
CA MET A 93 -1.57 -4.06 -1.95
C MET A 93 -1.92 -5.30 -1.12
N PRO A 94 -2.57 -6.32 -1.71
CA PRO A 94 -2.86 -7.55 -1.00
C PRO A 94 -1.59 -8.33 -0.71
N ASP A 95 -1.66 -9.21 0.28
CA ASP A 95 -0.75 -10.33 0.40
C ASP A 95 -0.95 -11.29 -0.78
N ILE A 96 0.02 -11.26 -1.69
CA ILE A 96 0.09 -12.13 -2.87
C ILE A 96 0.84 -13.43 -2.54
N LEU A 97 1.82 -13.37 -1.62
CA LEU A 97 2.63 -14.54 -1.27
C LEU A 97 1.88 -15.51 -0.36
N GLY A 98 0.75 -15.10 0.22
CA GLY A 98 -0.22 -16.00 0.84
C GLY A 98 -0.68 -17.15 -0.06
N MET A 99 -0.66 -16.97 -1.39
CA MET A 99 -0.97 -18.01 -2.38
C MET A 99 0.19 -18.98 -2.68
N VAL A 100 1.38 -18.70 -2.16
CA VAL A 100 2.59 -19.50 -2.35
C VAL A 100 2.76 -20.42 -1.14
N PRO A 101 3.20 -21.69 -1.34
CA PRO A 101 3.54 -22.59 -0.23
C PRO A 101 4.47 -21.91 0.79
N GLU A 102 4.18 -22.10 2.08
CA GLU A 102 4.83 -21.35 3.16
C GLU A 102 6.37 -21.45 3.12
N ASP A 103 6.88 -22.65 2.83
CA ASP A 103 8.30 -22.96 2.70
C ASP A 103 8.98 -22.32 1.48
N GLU A 104 8.20 -21.91 0.47
CA GLU A 104 8.69 -21.24 -0.73
C GLU A 104 8.61 -19.70 -0.65
N ARG A 105 7.91 -19.13 0.33
CA ARG A 105 7.63 -17.67 0.39
C ARG A 105 8.88 -16.82 0.50
N ASP A 106 9.85 -17.19 1.34
CA ASP A 106 11.10 -16.41 1.49
C ASP A 106 11.91 -16.39 0.20
N THR A 107 12.08 -17.56 -0.44
CA THR A 107 12.77 -17.69 -1.72
C THR A 107 12.06 -16.89 -2.80
N THR A 108 10.72 -16.94 -2.83
CA THR A 108 9.89 -16.19 -3.78
C THR A 108 10.04 -14.69 -3.60
N ALA A 109 9.97 -14.19 -2.36
CA ALA A 109 10.18 -12.78 -2.04
C ALA A 109 11.60 -12.32 -2.39
N ASP A 110 12.60 -13.17 -2.17
CA ASP A 110 14.00 -12.89 -2.49
C ASP A 110 14.19 -12.70 -4.00
N VAL A 111 13.79 -13.68 -4.83
CA VAL A 111 13.96 -13.56 -6.28
C VAL A 111 13.15 -12.41 -6.87
N LEU A 112 11.95 -12.13 -6.36
CA LEU A 112 11.16 -10.95 -6.73
C LEU A 112 11.90 -9.66 -6.40
N THR A 113 12.51 -9.57 -5.21
CA THR A 113 13.31 -8.41 -4.81
C THR A 113 14.46 -8.18 -5.80
N TYR A 114 15.19 -9.24 -6.17
CA TYR A 114 16.25 -9.16 -7.19
C TYR A 114 15.74 -8.64 -8.53
N TYR A 115 14.62 -9.19 -9.03
CA TYR A 115 14.03 -8.74 -10.28
C TYR A 115 13.62 -7.26 -10.20
N LEU A 116 12.89 -6.87 -9.16
CA LEU A 116 12.41 -5.49 -9.00
C LEU A 116 13.56 -4.48 -8.85
N LYS A 117 14.64 -4.85 -8.17
CA LYS A 117 15.84 -4.02 -8.06
C LYS A 117 16.58 -3.89 -9.38
N SER A 118 16.54 -4.92 -10.24
CA SER A 118 17.15 -4.88 -11.58
C SER A 118 16.41 -3.99 -12.60
N LEU A 119 15.22 -3.48 -12.27
CA LEU A 119 14.44 -2.63 -13.19
C LEU A 119 15.02 -1.23 -13.38
N SER A 120 16.01 -0.85 -12.58
CA SER A 120 16.67 0.44 -12.62
C SER A 120 18.17 0.28 -12.52
N ASP A 121 18.91 0.99 -13.38
CA ASP A 121 20.37 1.09 -13.30
C ASP A 121 20.81 2.06 -12.20
N GLU A 122 19.95 3.01 -11.82
CA GLU A 122 20.19 3.90 -10.69
C GLU A 122 20.16 3.15 -9.36
N LYS A 123 21.17 3.39 -8.52
CA LYS A 123 21.29 2.77 -7.20
C LYS A 123 20.49 3.54 -6.15
N PHE A 124 19.74 2.82 -5.34
CA PHE A 124 19.15 3.35 -4.13
C PHE A 124 20.24 3.82 -3.15
N SER A 125 20.06 5.00 -2.55
CA SER A 125 20.99 5.58 -1.57
C SER A 125 20.22 6.09 -0.35
N ARG A 126 20.89 6.06 0.81
CA ARG A 126 20.45 6.76 2.02
C ARG A 126 21.49 7.85 2.28
N ALA A 127 21.16 9.08 1.91
CA ALA A 127 22.02 10.23 2.19
C ALA A 127 21.91 10.63 3.66
N ASP A 128 22.97 11.26 4.17
CA ASP A 128 22.97 11.84 5.50
C ASP A 128 22.00 13.01 5.58
N VAL A 129 21.26 13.06 6.68
CA VAL A 129 20.22 14.05 6.93
C VAL A 129 20.71 15.00 8.01
N GLY A 130 21.03 16.25 7.62
CA GLY A 130 21.47 17.29 8.54
C GLY A 130 20.35 17.81 9.45
N ALA A 131 20.66 18.11 10.71
CA ALA A 131 19.67 18.54 11.72
C ALA A 131 18.89 19.82 11.33
N SER A 132 19.53 20.77 10.66
CA SER A 132 18.87 21.99 10.18
C SER A 132 17.74 21.68 9.19
N MET A 133 17.98 20.75 8.26
CA MET A 133 17.02 20.33 7.22
C MET A 133 15.81 19.62 7.84
N VAL A 134 16.02 18.83 8.89
CA VAL A 134 14.93 18.20 9.67
C VAL A 134 14.04 19.26 10.33
N GLY A 135 14.64 20.29 10.92
CA GLY A 135 13.92 21.37 11.59
C GLY A 135 13.04 22.18 10.63
N GLU A 136 13.58 22.51 9.46
CA GLU A 136 12.82 23.17 8.38
C GLU A 136 11.70 22.27 7.84
N GLY A 137 12.01 21.01 7.55
CA GLY A 137 11.05 20.03 7.07
C GLY A 137 9.85 19.84 7.98
N LYS A 138 10.06 19.87 9.30
CA LYS A 138 8.96 19.82 10.27
C LYS A 138 8.01 21.00 10.12
N LYS A 139 8.54 22.22 10.03
CA LYS A 139 7.73 23.44 9.86
C LYS A 139 6.95 23.40 8.55
N LEU A 140 7.59 22.93 7.47
CA LEU A 140 6.95 22.77 6.17
C LEU A 140 5.85 21.70 6.19
N PHE A 141 6.08 20.55 6.82
CA PHE A 141 5.09 19.49 6.94
C PHE A 141 3.79 19.96 7.61
N GLU A 142 3.92 20.80 8.64
CA GLU A 142 2.78 21.44 9.32
C GLU A 142 2.14 22.51 8.42
N LYS A 143 2.93 23.43 7.87
CA LYS A 143 2.46 24.56 7.04
C LYS A 143 1.75 24.12 5.76
N VAL A 144 2.24 23.08 5.09
CA VAL A 144 1.67 22.50 3.86
C VAL A 144 0.38 21.73 4.16
N GLY A 145 0.13 21.37 5.43
CA GLY A 145 -1.06 20.64 5.84
C GLY A 145 -0.96 19.12 5.63
N CYS A 146 0.26 18.56 5.59
CA CYS A 146 0.46 17.12 5.41
C CYS A 146 -0.27 16.29 6.49
N ILE A 147 -0.39 16.86 7.70
CA ILE A 147 -1.08 16.22 8.83
C ILE A 147 -2.56 15.96 8.58
N SER A 148 -3.23 16.74 7.72
CA SER A 148 -4.65 16.56 7.42
C SER A 148 -4.98 15.19 6.82
N CYS A 149 -4.02 14.54 6.16
CA CYS A 149 -4.16 13.17 5.67
C CYS A 149 -3.25 12.17 6.40
N HIS A 150 -2.15 12.62 6.98
CA HIS A 150 -1.14 11.78 7.65
C HIS A 150 -1.19 11.87 9.19
N THR A 151 -2.37 12.16 9.75
CA THR A 151 -2.57 12.16 11.20
C THR A 151 -2.30 10.76 11.77
N PRO A 152 -1.40 10.61 12.76
CA PRO A 152 -1.15 9.32 13.39
C PRO A 152 -2.43 8.71 13.96
N GLY A 153 -2.74 7.47 13.56
CA GLY A 153 -3.90 6.72 14.05
C GLY A 153 -5.23 7.09 13.39
N ASN A 154 -5.32 8.22 12.69
CA ASN A 154 -6.53 8.66 11.99
C ASN A 154 -6.19 9.25 10.62
N GLY A 155 -5.55 8.45 9.77
CA GLY A 155 -5.03 8.86 8.47
C GLY A 155 -4.12 7.80 7.84
N VAL A 156 -3.44 8.17 6.76
CA VAL A 156 -2.43 7.32 6.12
C VAL A 156 -1.16 7.34 6.97
N GLY A 157 -0.83 6.20 7.58
CA GLY A 157 0.35 6.06 8.43
C GLY A 157 1.67 6.27 7.67
N LEU A 158 2.64 6.92 8.33
CA LEU A 158 3.97 7.20 7.77
C LEU A 158 5.10 6.38 8.41
N LYS A 159 4.80 5.46 9.33
CA LYS A 159 5.81 4.70 10.10
C LYS A 159 6.80 3.94 9.20
N HIS A 160 6.33 3.44 8.06
CA HIS A 160 7.13 2.66 7.12
C HIS A 160 8.11 3.50 6.29
N VAL A 161 7.88 4.82 6.17
CA VAL A 161 8.59 5.71 5.22
C VAL A 161 10.09 5.67 5.44
N ARG A 162 10.51 5.74 6.70
CA ARG A 162 11.92 5.71 7.10
C ARG A 162 12.63 4.43 6.66
N ALA A 163 11.96 3.28 6.77
CA ALA A 163 12.52 2.00 6.33
C ALA A 163 12.48 1.85 4.80
N LYS A 164 11.50 2.47 4.12
CA LYS A 164 11.22 2.27 2.69
C LYS A 164 12.09 3.11 1.75
N TYR A 165 12.24 4.40 2.05
CA TYR A 165 12.83 5.37 1.13
C TYR A 165 14.18 5.89 1.60
N GLY A 166 14.94 6.45 0.65
CA GLY A 166 16.10 7.29 0.88
C GLY A 166 15.75 8.76 0.70
N LEU A 167 16.69 9.67 0.99
CA LEU A 167 16.43 11.12 0.91
C LEU A 167 16.02 11.56 -0.50
N ASP A 168 16.79 11.14 -1.52
CA ASP A 168 16.55 11.55 -2.89
C ASP A 168 15.27 10.92 -3.46
N SER A 169 15.02 9.64 -3.15
CA SER A 169 13.82 8.96 -3.63
C SER A 169 12.53 9.46 -2.96
N LEU A 170 12.58 9.77 -1.67
CA LEU A 170 11.43 10.37 -0.97
C LEU A 170 11.20 11.82 -1.43
N SER A 171 12.25 12.63 -1.55
CA SER A 171 12.17 14.00 -2.06
C SER A 171 11.54 14.04 -3.45
N THR A 172 11.99 13.16 -4.36
CA THR A 172 11.42 13.03 -5.71
C THR A 172 9.95 12.61 -5.68
N PHE A 173 9.58 11.67 -4.81
CA PHE A 173 8.19 11.25 -4.63
C PHE A 173 7.30 12.39 -4.10
N LEU A 174 7.76 13.15 -3.11
CA LEU A 174 7.00 14.27 -2.55
C LEU A 174 6.85 15.41 -3.56
N PHE A 175 7.86 15.64 -4.40
CA PHE A 175 7.81 16.63 -5.46
C PHE A 175 6.83 16.25 -6.58
N GLN A 176 6.74 14.98 -6.97
CA GLN A 176 5.86 14.51 -8.05
C GLN A 176 5.19 13.16 -7.73
N PRO A 177 4.25 13.09 -6.77
CA PRO A 177 3.71 11.82 -6.27
C PRO A 177 2.96 11.05 -7.35
N ARG A 178 2.29 11.76 -8.27
CA ARG A 178 1.52 11.17 -9.38
C ARG A 178 2.40 10.52 -10.45
N HIS A 179 3.70 10.83 -10.52
CA HIS A 179 4.62 10.14 -11.44
C HIS A 179 4.83 8.68 -11.02
N ALA A 180 5.12 8.46 -9.74
CA ALA A 180 5.30 7.11 -9.17
C ALA A 180 3.96 6.38 -8.94
N ARG A 181 2.88 7.11 -8.69
CA ARG A 181 1.54 6.59 -8.40
C ARG A 181 0.50 7.33 -9.25
N PRO A 182 0.32 6.96 -10.53
CA PRO A 182 -0.59 7.66 -11.44
C PRO A 182 -2.03 7.76 -10.94
N ASP A 183 -2.53 6.74 -10.25
CA ASP A 183 -3.86 6.72 -9.61
C ASP A 183 -3.79 6.87 -8.08
N GLY A 184 -2.66 7.35 -7.56
CA GLY A 184 -2.51 7.65 -6.14
C GLY A 184 -3.38 8.83 -5.70
N ARG A 185 -3.86 8.79 -4.46
CA ARG A 185 -4.70 9.84 -3.86
C ARG A 185 -3.91 11.05 -3.35
N MET A 186 -2.60 10.91 -3.12
CA MET A 186 -1.76 12.04 -2.72
C MET A 186 -1.68 13.03 -3.90
N PRO A 187 -2.17 14.27 -3.73
CA PRO A 187 -2.12 15.26 -4.80
C PRO A 187 -0.70 15.81 -4.95
N ASP A 188 -0.47 16.54 -6.04
CA ASP A 188 0.69 17.41 -6.13
C ASP A 188 0.53 18.53 -5.08
N MET A 189 1.47 18.61 -4.14
CA MET A 189 1.45 19.59 -3.05
C MET A 189 2.08 20.93 -3.45
N ASN A 190 2.46 21.08 -4.73
CA ASN A 190 3.11 22.26 -5.30
C ASN A 190 4.38 22.68 -4.55
N LEU A 191 5.16 21.68 -4.13
CA LEU A 191 6.42 21.89 -3.42
C LEU A 191 7.53 22.26 -4.40
N THR A 192 8.42 23.15 -3.98
CA THR A 192 9.73 23.26 -4.62
C THR A 192 10.57 22.01 -4.32
N ARG A 193 11.64 21.79 -5.09
CA ARG A 193 12.56 20.66 -4.86
C ARG A 193 13.20 20.72 -3.47
N ASP A 194 13.54 21.91 -3.01
CA ASP A 194 14.17 22.12 -1.71
C ASP A 194 13.17 21.87 -0.57
N GLU A 195 11.93 22.35 -0.68
CA GLU A 195 10.88 22.05 0.31
C GLU A 195 10.60 20.54 0.38
N ALA A 196 10.49 19.86 -0.77
CA ALA A 196 10.32 18.42 -0.82
C ALA A 196 11.49 17.67 -0.18
N ARG A 197 12.73 18.13 -0.38
CA ARG A 197 13.93 17.57 0.26
C ARG A 197 13.92 17.81 1.77
N SER A 198 13.55 18.98 2.25
CA SER A 198 13.46 19.29 3.69
C SER A 198 12.37 18.45 4.37
N ILE A 199 11.18 18.31 3.77
CA ILE A 199 10.14 17.42 4.31
C ILE A 199 10.60 15.96 4.31
N ALA A 200 11.26 15.48 3.24
CA ALA A 200 11.81 14.14 3.19
C ALA A 200 12.82 13.89 4.33
N ALA A 201 13.74 14.83 4.57
CA ALA A 201 14.67 14.79 5.68
C ALA A 201 13.96 14.70 7.04
N PHE A 202 12.90 15.49 7.25
CA PHE A 202 12.10 15.41 8.48
C PHE A 202 11.51 14.00 8.69
N LEU A 203 10.94 13.39 7.64
CA LEU A 203 10.33 12.05 7.72
C LEU A 203 11.35 10.93 7.92
N LEU A 204 12.57 11.08 7.40
CA LEU A 204 13.66 10.10 7.58
C LEU A 204 14.35 10.26 8.94
N GLY A 205 14.45 11.50 9.44
CA GLY A 205 15.16 11.87 10.66
C GLY A 205 16.68 11.85 10.52
N ALA A 206 17.38 12.50 11.47
CA ALA A 206 18.83 12.76 11.41
C ALA A 206 19.75 11.56 11.72
N LYS A 207 19.26 10.32 11.70
CA LYS A 207 20.07 9.13 12.05
C LYS A 207 20.40 8.35 10.78
N GLU A 208 21.69 8.05 10.61
CA GLU A 208 22.15 7.13 9.56
C GLU A 208 21.36 5.82 9.58
N LEU A 209 20.93 5.41 8.40
CA LEU A 209 20.22 4.16 8.18
C LEU A 209 21.07 3.31 7.26
N ARG A 210 21.35 2.08 7.67
CA ARG A 210 22.11 1.13 6.85
C ARG A 210 21.29 0.76 5.61
N VAL A 211 21.95 0.75 4.45
CA VAL A 211 21.39 0.25 3.20
C VAL A 211 21.58 -1.26 3.14
N THR A 212 20.53 -2.01 2.82
CA THR A 212 20.69 -3.41 2.44
C THR A 212 21.25 -3.47 1.02
N GLU A 213 22.54 -3.79 0.89
CA GLU A 213 23.17 -3.99 -0.41
C GLU A 213 22.86 -5.38 -0.96
N LEU A 214 22.31 -5.44 -2.17
CA LEU A 214 22.17 -6.68 -2.93
C LEU A 214 23.27 -6.79 -3.97
N LYS A 215 24.11 -7.82 -3.85
CA LYS A 215 25.09 -8.16 -4.88
C LYS A 215 24.38 -8.60 -6.16
N PRO A 216 24.77 -8.13 -7.36
CA PRO A 216 24.15 -8.55 -8.62
C PRO A 216 24.07 -10.08 -8.75
N ASN A 217 22.91 -10.59 -9.14
CA ASN A 217 22.69 -12.03 -9.34
C ASN A 217 21.73 -12.25 -10.53
N PRO A 218 22.25 -12.46 -11.75
CA PRO A 218 21.41 -12.63 -12.95
C PRO A 218 20.44 -13.82 -12.88
N ALA A 219 20.83 -14.91 -12.21
CA ALA A 219 19.98 -16.09 -12.04
C ALA A 219 18.74 -15.76 -11.19
N LYS A 220 18.92 -15.06 -10.07
CA LYS A 220 17.79 -14.59 -9.24
C LYS A 220 16.93 -13.56 -9.95
N VAL A 221 17.51 -12.67 -10.74
CA VAL A 221 16.75 -11.72 -11.58
C VAL A 221 15.85 -12.47 -12.57
N GLN A 222 16.40 -13.47 -13.26
CA GLN A 222 15.63 -14.26 -14.21
C GLN A 222 14.53 -15.08 -13.53
N ALA A 223 14.82 -15.71 -12.39
CA ALA A 223 13.82 -16.42 -11.58
C ALA A 223 12.70 -15.47 -11.11
N GLY A 224 13.07 -14.29 -10.61
CA GLY A 224 12.11 -13.28 -10.16
C GLY A 224 11.22 -12.77 -11.29
N LYS A 225 11.74 -12.63 -12.50
CA LYS A 225 10.93 -12.29 -13.69
C LYS A 225 9.90 -13.35 -14.02
N VAL A 226 10.23 -14.63 -13.84
CA VAL A 226 9.29 -15.76 -14.04
C VAL A 226 8.20 -15.72 -12.96
N VAL A 227 8.59 -15.60 -11.69
CA VAL A 227 7.66 -15.51 -10.55
C VAL A 227 6.73 -14.29 -10.66
N PHE A 228 7.26 -13.13 -11.04
CA PHE A 228 6.46 -11.91 -11.21
C PHE A 228 5.34 -12.11 -12.25
N ARG A 229 5.62 -12.88 -13.30
CA ARG A 229 4.62 -13.24 -14.32
C ARG A 229 3.62 -14.27 -13.81
N SER A 230 4.08 -15.31 -13.10
CA SER A 230 3.19 -16.37 -12.61
C SER A 230 2.21 -15.85 -11.55
N LEU A 231 2.65 -14.96 -10.67
CA LEU A 231 1.83 -14.28 -9.67
C LEU A 231 1.00 -13.12 -10.26
N ASN A 232 1.07 -12.92 -11.57
CA ASN A 232 0.26 -11.93 -12.30
C ASN A 232 0.40 -10.49 -11.76
N CYS A 233 1.59 -10.11 -11.27
CA CYS A 233 1.83 -8.81 -10.63
C CYS A 233 1.54 -7.63 -11.58
N ALA A 234 1.78 -7.80 -12.89
CA ALA A 234 1.47 -6.81 -13.93
C ALA A 234 -0.02 -6.60 -14.19
N SER A 235 -0.90 -7.38 -13.56
CA SER A 235 -2.32 -7.02 -13.58
C SER A 235 -2.60 -5.77 -12.77
N CYS A 236 -1.90 -5.51 -11.67
CA CYS A 236 -2.10 -4.27 -10.90
C CYS A 236 -0.99 -3.25 -11.14
N HIS A 237 0.24 -3.69 -11.38
CA HIS A 237 1.40 -2.80 -11.50
C HIS A 237 1.77 -2.51 -12.94
N LYS A 238 2.11 -1.25 -13.21
CA LYS A 238 2.62 -0.84 -14.51
C LYS A 238 4.09 -1.26 -14.67
N LEU A 239 4.36 -1.98 -15.76
CA LEU A 239 5.69 -2.28 -16.29
C LEU A 239 5.65 -2.19 -17.82
N PRO A 240 6.74 -1.76 -18.47
CA PRO A 240 6.84 -1.81 -19.92
C PRO A 240 6.63 -3.24 -20.43
N ASN A 241 5.87 -3.37 -21.52
CA ASN A 241 5.70 -4.63 -22.27
C ASN A 241 5.09 -5.81 -21.48
N GLN A 242 4.31 -5.55 -20.42
CA GLN A 242 3.48 -6.56 -19.77
C GLN A 242 2.00 -6.18 -19.87
N LYS A 243 1.16 -7.15 -20.23
CA LYS A 243 -0.29 -6.97 -20.36
C LYS A 243 -1.00 -7.75 -19.26
N SER A 244 -1.98 -7.11 -18.62
CA SER A 244 -2.90 -7.78 -17.71
C SER A 244 -3.75 -8.82 -18.45
N GLN A 245 -4.06 -9.92 -17.78
CA GLN A 245 -5.05 -10.88 -18.24
C GLN A 245 -6.27 -10.80 -17.32
N LEU A 246 -7.34 -10.18 -17.80
CA LEU A 246 -8.65 -10.23 -17.16
C LEU A 246 -9.21 -11.64 -17.32
N LYS A 247 -9.56 -12.28 -16.23
CA LYS A 247 -9.98 -13.69 -16.27
C LYS A 247 -11.46 -13.88 -15.97
N LEU A 248 -12.10 -12.96 -15.26
CA LEU A 248 -13.43 -13.18 -14.68
C LEU A 248 -14.33 -11.95 -14.85
N PRO A 249 -15.66 -12.08 -14.98
CA PRO A 249 -16.57 -10.95 -14.87
C PRO A 249 -16.74 -10.54 -13.39
N MET A 250 -16.99 -9.26 -13.15
CA MET A 250 -17.19 -8.72 -11.80
C MET A 250 -18.52 -9.15 -11.20
N ALA A 251 -19.54 -9.40 -12.03
CA ALA A 251 -20.85 -9.89 -11.59
C ALA A 251 -20.83 -11.29 -10.97
N GLU A 252 -19.77 -12.09 -11.23
CA GLU A 252 -19.61 -13.41 -10.62
C GLU A 252 -18.96 -13.36 -9.23
N LEU A 253 -18.48 -12.19 -8.78
CA LEU A 253 -17.98 -12.05 -7.42
C LEU A 253 -19.13 -12.24 -6.42
N THR A 254 -18.90 -13.10 -5.44
CA THR A 254 -19.87 -13.41 -4.38
C THR A 254 -19.27 -13.06 -3.02
N ALA A 255 -20.03 -12.39 -2.16
CA ALA A 255 -19.62 -12.12 -0.80
C ALA A 255 -19.28 -13.43 -0.05
N GLY A 256 -18.21 -13.42 0.74
CA GLY A 256 -17.76 -14.61 1.48
C GLY A 256 -16.99 -15.66 0.67
N LYS A 257 -16.76 -15.44 -0.63
CA LYS A 257 -15.98 -16.36 -1.49
C LYS A 257 -14.74 -15.68 -2.08
N GLY A 258 -13.73 -16.48 -2.44
CA GLY A 258 -12.49 -15.98 -3.05
C GLY A 258 -11.84 -14.88 -2.21
N CYS A 259 -11.46 -13.77 -2.85
CA CYS A 259 -10.84 -12.62 -2.16
C CYS A 259 -11.77 -11.96 -1.12
N LEU A 260 -13.08 -12.27 -1.14
CA LEU A 260 -14.08 -11.75 -0.19
C LEU A 260 -14.42 -12.76 0.91
N ALA A 261 -13.76 -13.91 0.96
CA ALA A 261 -13.85 -14.83 2.08
C ALA A 261 -13.23 -14.23 3.35
N GLU A 262 -13.61 -14.76 4.51
CA GLU A 262 -12.94 -14.41 5.77
C GLU A 262 -11.49 -14.89 5.80
N LYS A 263 -11.24 -16.07 5.20
CA LYS A 263 -9.91 -16.65 5.01
C LYS A 263 -9.74 -16.98 3.52
N PRO A 264 -9.26 -16.02 2.70
CA PRO A 264 -8.98 -16.29 1.29
C PRO A 264 -7.91 -17.38 1.15
N ASP A 265 -8.11 -18.30 0.21
CA ASP A 265 -7.19 -19.40 -0.10
C ASP A 265 -6.96 -19.47 -1.61
N GLY A 266 -5.70 -19.63 -2.03
CA GLY A 266 -5.28 -19.63 -3.44
C GLY A 266 -5.59 -18.34 -4.22
N VAL A 267 -5.93 -17.24 -3.54
CA VAL A 267 -6.26 -15.94 -4.13
C VAL A 267 -5.61 -14.80 -3.33
N PRO A 268 -5.47 -13.58 -3.90
CA PRO A 268 -4.92 -12.43 -3.18
C PRO A 268 -5.69 -12.15 -1.89
N ASN A 269 -4.96 -12.00 -0.77
CA ASN A 269 -5.54 -11.67 0.51
C ASN A 269 -5.38 -10.18 0.80
N PHE A 270 -6.48 -9.43 0.76
CA PHE A 270 -6.48 -7.99 1.05
C PHE A 270 -6.58 -7.67 2.54
N HIS A 271 -6.71 -8.67 3.43
CA HIS A 271 -6.95 -8.48 4.86
C HIS A 271 -8.20 -7.61 5.14
N LEU A 272 -9.25 -7.80 4.33
CA LEU A 272 -10.49 -7.02 4.47
C LEU A 272 -11.09 -7.19 5.87
N SER A 273 -11.56 -6.09 6.44
CA SER A 273 -12.43 -6.14 7.62
C SER A 273 -13.81 -6.71 7.27
N THR A 274 -14.56 -7.13 8.28
CA THR A 274 -15.97 -7.54 8.11
C THR A 274 -16.80 -6.43 7.47
N ALA A 275 -16.68 -5.18 7.94
CA ALA A 275 -17.40 -4.03 7.40
C ALA A 275 -17.05 -3.75 5.91
N GLN A 276 -15.78 -3.92 5.53
CA GLN A 276 -15.37 -3.78 4.13
C GLN A 276 -15.94 -4.90 3.25
N ARG A 277 -15.90 -6.16 3.70
CA ARG A 277 -16.51 -7.30 2.98
C ARG A 277 -18.01 -7.08 2.79
N GLU A 278 -18.72 -6.64 3.82
CA GLU A 278 -20.15 -6.34 3.75
C GLU A 278 -20.47 -5.22 2.77
N SER A 279 -19.71 -4.12 2.82
CA SER A 279 -19.88 -2.98 1.91
C SER A 279 -19.63 -3.39 0.46
N ILE A 280 -18.55 -4.14 0.20
CA ILE A 280 -18.26 -4.70 -1.14
C ILE A 280 -19.40 -5.63 -1.58
N GLY A 281 -19.88 -6.52 -0.71
CA GLY A 281 -21.01 -7.41 -1.01
C GLY A 281 -22.28 -6.65 -1.41
N LYS A 282 -22.61 -5.56 -0.69
CA LYS A 282 -23.73 -4.67 -1.04
C LYS A 282 -23.53 -3.99 -2.39
N ALA A 283 -22.31 -3.56 -2.70
CA ALA A 283 -21.99 -2.96 -3.99
C ALA A 283 -22.15 -3.95 -5.15
N LEU A 284 -21.76 -5.21 -4.95
CA LEU A 284 -21.83 -6.27 -5.97
C LEU A 284 -23.25 -6.56 -6.46
N ALA A 285 -24.27 -6.47 -5.58
CA ALA A 285 -25.67 -6.68 -5.94
C ALA A 285 -26.21 -5.71 -7.01
N GLY A 286 -25.54 -4.56 -7.22
CA GLY A 286 -25.90 -3.56 -8.22
C GLY A 286 -24.75 -3.11 -9.11
N ILE A 287 -23.62 -3.81 -9.12
CA ILE A 287 -22.35 -3.32 -9.69
C ILE A 287 -22.40 -3.09 -11.20
N GLU A 288 -23.31 -3.75 -11.91
CA GLU A 288 -23.48 -3.57 -13.35
C GLU A 288 -24.19 -2.26 -13.71
N LYS A 289 -24.92 -1.67 -12.75
CA LYS A 289 -25.56 -0.38 -12.96
C LYS A 289 -24.52 0.73 -12.80
N PRO A 290 -24.45 1.70 -13.72
CA PRO A 290 -23.64 2.89 -13.50
C PRO A 290 -24.11 3.60 -12.22
N LEU A 291 -23.18 4.27 -11.53
CA LEU A 291 -23.56 5.10 -10.40
C LEU A 291 -24.56 6.17 -10.85
N PRO A 292 -25.53 6.56 -10.01
CA PRO A 292 -26.34 7.76 -10.26
C PRO A 292 -25.43 8.97 -10.50
N ASP A 293 -25.85 9.94 -11.32
CA ASP A 293 -25.03 11.11 -11.67
C ASP A 293 -24.46 11.85 -10.44
N ARG A 294 -25.23 11.90 -9.33
CA ARG A 294 -24.79 12.50 -8.06
C ARG A 294 -23.64 11.77 -7.36
N GLN A 295 -23.32 10.56 -7.79
CA GLN A 295 -22.29 9.68 -7.22
C GLN A 295 -21.17 9.39 -8.22
N GLN A 296 -21.28 9.81 -9.48
CA GLN A 296 -20.19 9.79 -10.45
C GLN A 296 -19.24 10.97 -10.14
N ILE A 297 -18.12 10.70 -9.47
CA ILE A 297 -17.06 11.69 -9.16
C ILE A 297 -15.90 11.54 -10.14
#